data_AF-A0AB34YZG8-F1
#
_entry.id   AF-A0AB34YZG8-F1
#
_cell.length_a   1.000
_cell.length_b   1.000
_cell.length_c   1.000
_cell.angle_alpha   90.00
_cell.angle_beta   90.00
_cell.angle_gamma   90.00
#
_symmetry.space_group_name_H-M   'P 1'
#
loop_
_entity.id
_entity.type
_entity.pdbx_description
1 polymer ?
#
loop_
_entity_poly.entity_id
_entity_poly.type
_entity_poly.pdbx_seq_one_letter_code
_entity_poly.pdbx_strand_id
1 'polypeptide(L)' 'MSQEELAYRAKINRNYVGMLEREEYAVSIDTLEKLSIALDVDPVEFFRDDG' A
#
# COMPACT_ATOMS: atom_id res chain seq x y z
N MET A 1 -8.65 -0.27 -8.08
CA MET A 1 -7.36 -0.48 -8.79
C MET A 1 -6.94 -1.94 -8.57
N SER A 2 -6.26 -2.61 -9.52
CA SER A 2 -5.76 -3.97 -9.28
C SER A 2 -4.46 -3.96 -8.46
N GLN A 3 -4.11 -5.08 -7.81
CA GLN A 3 -2.83 -5.21 -7.10
C GLN A 3 -1.62 -5.00 -8.01
N GLU A 4 -1.71 -5.44 -9.27
CA GLU A 4 -0.66 -5.26 -10.27
C GLU A 4 -0.45 -3.80 -10.61
N GLU A 5 -1.55 -3.09 -10.85
CA GLU A 5 -1.52 -1.67 -11.15
C GLU A 5 -1.01 -0.86 -9.94
N LEU A 6 -1.43 -1.21 -8.72
CA LEU A 6 -0.94 -0.57 -7.50
C LEU A 6 0.57 -0.81 -7.32
N ALA A 7 1.02 -2.05 -7.47
CA ALA A 7 2.44 -2.42 -7.35
C ALA A 7 3.30 -1.68 -8.37
N TYR A 8 2.83 -1.59 -9.62
CA TYR A 8 3.49 -0.85 -10.67
C TYR A 8 3.61 0.64 -10.33
N ARG A 9 2.51 1.29 -9.91
CA ARG A 9 2.51 2.71 -9.52
C ARG A 9 3.39 2.99 -8.31
N ALA A 10 3.33 2.14 -7.28
CA ALA A 10 4.12 2.27 -6.05
C ALA A 10 5.58 1.82 -6.21
N LYS A 11 5.95 1.27 -7.37
CA LYS A 11 7.29 0.70 -7.64
C LYS A 11 7.70 -0.34 -6.59
N ILE A 12 6.78 -1.23 -6.24
CA ILE A 12 7.00 -2.34 -5.31
C ILE A 12 6.63 -3.69 -5.97
N ASN A 13 7.02 -4.79 -5.34
CA ASN A 13 6.71 -6.11 -5.87
C ASN A 13 5.20 -6.40 -5.73
N ARG A 14 4.55 -6.87 -6.81
CA ARG A 14 3.14 -7.29 -6.77
C ARG A 14 2.85 -8.32 -5.68
N ASN A 15 3.75 -9.29 -5.48
CA ASN A 15 3.58 -10.29 -4.42
C ASN A 15 3.60 -9.64 -3.03
N TYR A 16 4.38 -8.56 -2.86
CA TYR A 16 4.42 -7.83 -1.60
C TYR A 16 3.10 -7.11 -1.32
N VAL A 17 2.47 -6.50 -2.32
CA VAL A 17 1.11 -5.93 -2.19
C VAL A 17 0.13 -7.00 -1.69
N GLY A 18 0.15 -8.19 -2.30
CA GLY A 18 -0.71 -9.28 -1.86
C GLY A 18 -0.41 -9.76 -0.43
N MET A 19 0.86 -9.76 0.00
CA MET A 19 1.23 -10.10 1.38
C MET A 19 0.73 -9.05 2.39
N LEU A 20 0.78 -7.76 2.04
CA LEU A 20 0.27 -6.68 2.89
C LEU A 20 -1.24 -6.77 3.07
N GLU A 21 -2.00 -6.98 1.99
CA GLU A 21 -3.46 -7.10 2.05
C GLU A 21 -3.94 -8.33 2.84
N ARG A 22 -3.09 -9.34 3.02
CA ARG A 22 -3.36 -10.53 3.85
C ARG A 22 -2.74 -10.46 5.25
N GLU A 23 -2.17 -9.33 5.64
CA GLU A 23 -1.53 -9.12 6.94
C GLU A 23 -0.35 -10.09 7.21
N GLU A 24 0.22 -10.70 6.17
CA GLU A 24 1.35 -11.64 6.31
C GLU A 24 2.66 -10.91 6.62
N TYR A 25 2.75 -9.63 6.25
CA TYR A 25 3.90 -8.77 6.49
C TYR A 25 3.46 -7.40 7.00
N ALA A 26 4.23 -6.87 7.95
CA ALA A 26 4.16 -5.46 8.31
C ALA A 26 4.70 -4.58 7.18
N VAL A 27 4.05 -3.45 6.94
CA VAL A 27 4.50 -2.43 6.00
C VAL A 27 5.57 -1.55 6.65
N SER A 28 6.63 -1.21 5.94
CA SER A 28 7.56 -0.16 6.37
C SER A 28 6.98 1.22 6.10
N ILE A 29 7.46 2.26 6.80
CA ILE A 29 7.03 3.64 6.55
C ILE A 29 7.34 4.07 5.11
N ASP A 30 8.51 3.69 4.57
CA ASP A 30 8.89 3.99 3.18
C ASP A 30 7.93 3.36 2.15
N THR A 31 7.46 2.13 2.42
CA THR A 31 6.47 1.48 1.55
C THR A 31 5.11 2.13 1.70
N LEU A 32 4.71 2.49 2.92
CA LEU A 32 3.44 3.18 3.17
C LEU A 32 3.38 4.52 2.43
N GLU A 33 4.46 5.29 2.41
CA GLU A 33 4.58 6.52 1.61
C GLU A 33 4.45 6.26 0.11
N LYS A 34 5.12 5.22 -0.41
CA LYS A 34 4.97 4.84 -1.83
C LYS A 34 3.54 4.46 -2.19
N LEU A 35 2.84 3.77 -1.29
CA LEU A 35 1.45 3.41 -1.46
C LEU A 35 0.54 4.64 -1.39
N SER A 36 0.78 5.58 -0.48
CA SER A 36 -0.01 6.82 -0.38
C SER A 36 0.09 7.64 -1.67
N ILE A 37 1.31 7.80 -2.20
CA ILE A 37 1.57 8.50 -3.47
C ILE A 37 0.88 7.78 -4.64
N ALA A 38 0.95 6.45 -4.70
CA ALA A 38 0.34 5.67 -5.78
C ALA A 38 -1.20 5.69 -5.76
N LEU A 39 -1.79 5.85 -4.58
CA LEU A 39 -3.24 5.94 -4.35
C LEU A 39 -3.77 7.38 -4.40
N ASP A 40 -2.89 8.38 -4.44
CA ASP A 40 -3.23 9.82 -4.37
C ASP A 40 -4.00 10.16 -3.09
N VAL A 41 -3.51 9.68 -1.95
CA VAL A 41 -4.08 9.92 -0.62
C VAL A 41 -3.01 10.40 0.36
N ASP A 42 -3.44 11.08 1.42
CA ASP A 42 -2.56 11.39 2.54
C ASP A 42 -2.17 10.08 3.28
N PRO A 43 -0.91 9.86 3.66
CA PRO A 43 -0.51 8.67 4.40
C PRO A 43 -1.28 8.47 5.72
N VAL A 44 -1.85 9.53 6.32
CA VAL A 44 -2.70 9.41 7.51
C VAL A 44 -3.98 8.60 7.25
N GLU A 45 -4.44 8.53 6.01
CA GLU A 45 -5.65 7.78 5.64
C GLU A 45 -5.50 6.28 5.96
N PHE A 46 -4.29 5.72 5.96
CA PHE A 46 -4.06 4.32 6.32
C PHE A 46 -4.30 3.99 7.81
N PHE A 47 -4.42 5.00 8.66
CA PHE A 47 -4.62 4.85 10.10
C PHE A 47 -6.00 5.33 10.55
N ARG A 48 -6.86 5.74 9.61
CA ARG A 48 -8.24 6.05 9.92
C ARG A 48 -9.00 4.75 10.16
N ASP A 49 -9.78 4.76 11.23
CA ASP A 49 -10.75 3.72 11.49
C ASP A 49 -12.03 4.09 10.71
N ASP A 50 -12.49 3.21 9.83
CA ASP A 50 -13.69 3.44 9.03
C ASP A 50 -15.00 3.23 9.84
N GLY A 51 -14.89 2.68 11.07
CA GLY A 51 -16.01 2.46 11.97
C GLY A 51 -16.81 1.18 11.70
#